data_AF-A0A7S3T5J9-F1
#
_entry.id   AF-A0A7S3T5J9-F1
#
_cell.length_a   1.000
_cell.length_b   1.000
_cell.length_c   1.000
_cell.angle_alpha   90.00
_cell.angle_beta   90.00
_cell.angle_gamma   90.00
#
_symmetry.space_group_name_H-M   'P 1'
#
loop_
_entity.id
_entity.type
_entity.pdbx_description
1 polymer ?
#
loop_
_entity_poly.entity_id
_entity_poly.type
_entity_poly.pdbx_seq_one_letter_code
_entity_poly.pdbx_strand_id
1 'polypeptide(L)'
;NAYNKRMNRNASVASWDGWEFFVRGQEYAFACVIFRREYIPPLCDTVQDIAVLLRCPAANLTHDICEVCMDECHFVADTLASTADGQTYDNMIQARLDTLQCTEEAYRWLKGVHNLQPVHSRAATKFVKSIVKILVADGQLWDETIVEADVFRDVDVLSDPLKVAEELIADYGQMLGSDDK
;
A
#
# COMPACT_ATOMS: atom_id res chain seq x y z
N ASN A 1 19.02 -1.65 11.15
CA ASN A 1 18.57 -0.29 10.76
C ASN A 1 17.59 -0.38 9.60
N ALA A 2 16.74 0.62 9.39
CA ALA A 2 15.99 0.73 8.14
C ALA A 2 16.97 1.00 7.00
N TYR A 3 16.77 0.35 5.86
CA TYR A 3 17.61 0.49 4.67
C TYR A 3 16.76 0.98 3.50
N ASN A 4 17.15 2.11 2.94
CA ASN A 4 16.48 2.70 1.78
C ASN A 4 17.22 2.31 0.51
N LYS A 5 16.57 1.50 -0.33
CA LYS A 5 17.11 1.11 -1.63
C LYS A 5 17.34 2.35 -2.50
N ARG A 6 18.57 2.56 -2.96
CA ARG A 6 18.98 3.78 -3.67
C ARG A 6 18.75 3.72 -5.17
N MET A 7 18.58 2.52 -5.73
CA MET A 7 18.54 2.34 -7.18
C MET A 7 17.34 1.49 -7.63
N ASN A 8 16.37 2.11 -8.31
CA ASN A 8 15.25 1.43 -8.98
C ASN A 8 15.30 1.79 -10.48
N ARG A 9 16.17 1.10 -11.25
CA ARG A 9 16.53 1.51 -12.63
C ARG A 9 15.40 1.37 -13.65
N ASN A 10 14.36 0.60 -13.33
CA ASN A 10 13.33 0.15 -14.26
C ASN A 10 11.96 0.78 -13.99
N ALA A 11 11.89 1.87 -13.21
CA ALA A 11 10.65 2.54 -12.83
C ALA A 11 9.58 1.56 -12.30
N SER A 12 10.01 0.49 -11.62
CA SER A 12 9.08 -0.50 -11.09
C SER A 12 8.15 0.16 -10.09
N VAL A 13 6.84 -0.01 -10.29
CA VAL A 13 5.82 0.52 -9.39
C VAL A 13 5.83 -0.15 -8.01
N ALA A 14 6.35 -1.37 -7.91
CA ALA A 14 6.41 -2.14 -6.66
C ALA A 14 7.06 -1.34 -5.52
N SER A 15 6.46 -1.44 -4.33
CA SER A 15 7.02 -0.85 -3.11
C SER A 15 8.19 -1.68 -2.58
N TRP A 16 9.12 -1.04 -1.89
CA TRP A 16 10.30 -1.67 -1.30
C TRP A 16 10.49 -1.17 0.13
N ASP A 17 10.45 -2.10 1.08
CA ASP A 17 10.93 -1.90 2.43
C ASP A 17 12.22 -2.67 2.65
N GLY A 18 13.14 -2.10 3.42
CA GLY A 18 14.46 -2.67 3.62
C GLY A 18 14.94 -2.58 5.07
N TRP A 19 15.68 -3.59 5.50
CA TRP A 19 16.37 -3.62 6.77
C TRP A 19 17.79 -4.13 6.57
N GLU A 20 18.72 -3.54 7.29
CA GLU A 20 20.11 -3.96 7.31
C GLU A 20 20.56 -4.34 8.71
N PHE A 21 21.49 -5.29 8.79
CA PHE A 21 22.21 -5.59 10.01
C PHE A 21 23.52 -6.34 9.71
N PHE A 22 24.44 -6.24 10.67
CA PHE A 22 25.68 -6.99 10.68
C PHE A 22 25.70 -7.91 11.90
N VAL A 23 25.93 -9.21 11.71
CA VAL A 23 26.05 -10.18 12.80
C VAL A 23 27.43 -10.79 12.80
N ARG A 24 28.12 -10.73 13.94
CA ARG A 24 29.42 -11.41 14.14
C ARG A 24 29.22 -12.65 15.02
N GLY A 25 29.52 -13.82 14.46
CA GLY A 25 29.66 -15.07 15.19
C GLY A 25 31.11 -15.37 15.55
N GLN A 26 31.36 -16.58 16.08
CA GLN A 26 32.71 -17.03 16.47
C GLN A 26 33.61 -17.28 15.26
N GLU A 27 33.08 -17.95 14.23
CA GLU A 27 33.85 -18.32 13.03
C GLU A 27 33.59 -17.40 11.84
N TYR A 28 32.39 -16.84 11.75
CA TYR A 28 31.93 -16.06 10.59
C TYR A 28 31.19 -14.81 11.03
N ALA A 29 31.22 -13.78 10.19
CA ALA A 29 30.31 -12.66 10.25
C ALA A 29 29.48 -12.56 8.97
N PHE A 30 28.34 -11.89 9.10
CA PHE A 30 27.34 -11.73 8.07
C PHE A 30 26.95 -10.26 7.96
N ALA A 31 27.17 -9.69 6.79
CA ALA A 31 26.51 -8.46 6.37
C ALA A 31 25.22 -8.86 5.66
N CYS A 32 24.09 -8.26 6.06
CA CYS A 32 22.80 -8.60 5.50
C CYS A 32 21.95 -7.37 5.22
N VAL A 33 21.31 -7.39 4.05
CA VAL A 33 20.17 -6.54 3.71
C VAL A 33 18.99 -7.45 3.39
N ILE A 34 17.88 -7.25 4.08
CA ILE A 34 16.61 -7.90 3.81
C ILE A 34 15.70 -6.88 3.17
N PHE A 35 15.07 -7.26 2.07
CA PHE A 35 14.00 -6.50 1.43
C PHE A 35 12.68 -7.23 1.55
N ARG A 36 11.62 -6.44 1.67
CA ARG A 36 10.27 -6.83 1.32
C ARG A 36 9.85 -6.00 0.11
N ARG A 37 9.58 -6.69 -1.00
CA ARG A 37 9.06 -6.08 -2.23
C ARG A 37 7.56 -6.37 -2.32
N GLU A 38 6.74 -5.33 -2.35
CA GLU A 38 5.28 -5.44 -2.33
C GLU A 38 4.65 -4.85 -3.60
N TYR A 39 3.36 -5.16 -3.80
CA TYR A 39 2.55 -4.66 -4.90
C TYR A 39 3.17 -4.96 -6.27
N ILE A 40 3.67 -6.19 -6.43
CA ILE A 40 4.37 -6.61 -7.64
C ILE A 40 3.35 -6.76 -8.81
N PRO A 41 3.58 -6.14 -9.97
CA PRO A 41 2.74 -6.31 -11.16
C PRO A 41 2.62 -7.77 -11.61
N PRO A 42 1.54 -8.15 -12.32
CA PRO A 42 0.50 -7.27 -12.89
C PRO A 42 -0.69 -6.99 -11.97
N LEU A 43 -0.89 -7.77 -10.90
CA LEU A 43 -2.07 -7.66 -10.02
C LEU A 43 -1.81 -6.88 -8.72
N CYS A 44 -0.55 -6.55 -8.42
CA CYS A 44 -0.17 -5.81 -7.22
C CYS A 44 -0.68 -6.45 -5.92
N ASP A 45 -0.78 -7.77 -5.90
CA ASP A 45 -1.26 -8.58 -4.77
C ASP A 45 -0.18 -9.46 -4.14
N THR A 46 0.98 -9.50 -4.78
CA THR A 46 2.09 -10.39 -4.43
C THR A 46 3.16 -9.64 -3.66
N VAL A 47 3.71 -10.32 -2.66
CA VAL A 47 4.84 -9.88 -1.86
C VAL A 47 6.00 -10.86 -2.06
N GLN A 48 7.21 -10.34 -2.13
CA GLN A 48 8.44 -11.11 -2.24
C GLN A 48 9.45 -10.62 -1.21
N ASP A 49 9.85 -11.51 -0.31
CA ASP A 49 10.95 -11.26 0.62
C ASP A 49 12.28 -11.70 -0.02
N ILE A 50 13.30 -10.85 0.05
CA ILE A 50 14.61 -11.06 -0.56
C ILE A 50 15.69 -10.81 0.50
N ALA A 51 16.65 -11.72 0.63
CA ALA A 51 17.79 -11.52 1.52
C ALA A 51 19.09 -11.53 0.72
N VAL A 52 19.86 -10.46 0.86
CA VAL A 52 21.25 -10.37 0.41
C VAL A 52 22.13 -10.66 1.61
N LEU A 53 22.95 -11.71 1.52
CA LEU A 53 23.86 -12.11 2.58
C LEU A 53 25.27 -12.19 2.03
N LEU A 54 26.19 -11.44 2.64
CA LEU A 54 27.61 -11.61 2.45
C LEU A 54 28.21 -12.23 3.72
N ARG A 55 28.93 -13.33 3.52
CA ARG A 55 29.59 -14.08 4.60
C ARG A 55 31.09 -13.86 4.51
N CYS A 56 31.71 -13.49 5.62
CA CYS A 56 33.15 -13.38 5.75
C CYS A 56 33.66 -14.11 7.01
N PRO A 57 34.92 -14.58 7.03
CA PRO A 57 35.52 -15.12 8.25
C PRO A 57 35.56 -14.07 9.38
N ALA A 58 35.25 -14.48 10.61
CA ALA A 58 35.25 -13.57 11.76
C ALA A 58 36.66 -13.25 12.31
N ALA A 59 37.67 -14.01 11.86
CA ALA A 59 39.05 -13.83 12.23
C ALA A 59 39.55 -12.45 11.77
N ASN A 60 40.16 -11.69 12.69
CA ASN A 60 40.73 -10.36 12.44
C ASN A 60 39.76 -9.30 11.89
N LEU A 61 38.45 -9.47 12.07
CA LEU A 61 37.49 -8.40 11.74
C LEU A 61 37.71 -7.18 12.63
N THR A 62 38.17 -6.10 12.00
CA THR A 62 38.17 -4.74 12.54
C THR A 62 36.87 -4.03 12.16
N HIS A 63 36.62 -2.87 12.79
CA HIS A 63 35.48 -2.02 12.46
C HIS A 63 35.44 -1.65 10.98
N ASP A 64 36.57 -1.18 10.43
CA ASP A 64 36.68 -0.77 9.03
C ASP A 64 36.34 -1.90 8.05
N ILE A 65 36.73 -3.15 8.38
CA ILE A 65 36.39 -4.31 7.54
C ILE A 65 34.90 -4.62 7.61
N CYS A 66 34.27 -4.44 8.79
CA CYS A 66 32.82 -4.60 8.93
C CYS A 66 32.05 -3.56 8.10
N GLU A 67 32.51 -2.30 8.08
CA GLU A 67 31.93 -1.25 7.24
C GLU A 67 32.05 -1.58 5.76
N VAL A 68 33.24 -1.98 5.29
CA VAL A 68 33.45 -2.40 3.89
C VAL A 68 32.55 -3.58 3.52
N CYS A 69 32.39 -4.56 4.41
CA CYS A 69 31.49 -5.69 4.18
C CYS A 69 30.02 -5.26 4.06
N MET A 70 29.60 -4.27 4.84
CA MET A 70 28.25 -3.69 4.74
C MET A 70 28.09 -2.90 3.44
N ASP A 71 29.07 -2.10 3.04
CA ASP A 71 29.04 -1.34 1.79
C ASP A 71 28.92 -2.28 0.57
N GLU A 72 29.68 -3.37 0.54
CA GLU A 72 29.56 -4.40 -0.51
C GLU A 72 28.16 -5.04 -0.52
N CYS A 73 27.58 -5.27 0.66
CA CYS A 73 26.23 -5.79 0.78
C CYS A 73 25.21 -4.80 0.22
N HIS A 74 25.39 -3.50 0.50
CA HIS A 74 24.57 -2.42 -0.06
C HIS A 74 24.69 -2.35 -1.57
N PHE A 75 25.88 -2.46 -2.14
CA PHE A 75 26.05 -2.47 -3.60
C PHE A 75 25.27 -3.60 -4.25
N VAL A 76 25.38 -4.82 -3.74
CA VAL A 76 24.60 -5.96 -4.26
C VAL A 76 23.10 -5.69 -4.10
N ALA A 77 22.68 -5.25 -2.92
CA ALA A 77 21.29 -4.93 -2.62
C ALA A 77 20.70 -3.87 -3.56
N ASP A 78 21.45 -2.80 -3.84
CA ASP A 78 21.04 -1.72 -4.73
C ASP A 78 21.00 -2.14 -6.20
N THR A 79 21.81 -3.11 -6.62
CA THR A 79 21.77 -3.63 -8.01
C THR A 79 20.55 -4.51 -8.30
N LEU A 80 19.83 -5.00 -7.28
CA LEU A 80 18.62 -5.79 -7.50
C LEU A 80 17.56 -4.94 -8.22
N ALA A 81 17.13 -5.42 -9.38
CA ALA A 81 16.07 -4.81 -10.16
C ALA A 81 15.27 -5.90 -10.88
N SER A 82 14.00 -5.61 -11.17
CA SER A 82 13.21 -6.53 -11.98
C SER A 82 13.62 -6.41 -13.46
N THR A 83 13.67 -7.53 -14.16
CA THR A 83 13.94 -7.57 -15.60
C THR A 83 12.67 -7.45 -16.45
N ALA A 84 11.50 -7.53 -15.85
CA ALA A 84 10.22 -7.48 -16.55
C ALA A 84 9.65 -6.07 -16.56
N ASP A 85 9.12 -5.67 -17.72
CA ASP A 85 8.29 -4.47 -17.84
C ASP A 85 6.94 -4.74 -17.16
N GLY A 86 6.72 -4.06 -16.03
CA GLY A 86 5.57 -4.30 -15.17
C GLY A 86 4.35 -3.50 -15.60
N GLN A 87 3.64 -3.95 -16.63
CA GLN A 87 2.28 -3.45 -16.90
C GLN A 87 1.33 -3.98 -15.83
N THR A 88 0.46 -3.12 -15.31
CA THR A 88 -0.57 -3.49 -14.34
C THR A 88 -1.90 -3.77 -15.04
N TYR A 89 -2.69 -4.67 -14.44
CA TYR A 89 -4.03 -4.99 -14.91
C TYR A 89 -5.06 -4.22 -14.10
N ASP A 90 -5.15 -2.91 -14.38
CA ASP A 90 -5.93 -1.96 -13.59
C ASP A 90 -7.39 -2.37 -13.40
N ASN A 91 -8.03 -2.99 -14.41
CA ASN A 91 -9.40 -3.50 -14.29
C ASN A 91 -9.53 -4.63 -13.25
N MET A 92 -8.55 -5.52 -13.18
CA MET A 92 -8.56 -6.61 -12.20
C MET A 92 -8.22 -6.10 -10.80
N ILE A 93 -7.31 -5.13 -10.71
CA ILE A 93 -6.97 -4.44 -9.47
C ILE A 93 -8.20 -3.68 -8.95
N GLN A 94 -8.91 -2.96 -9.82
CA GLN A 94 -10.14 -2.24 -9.50
C GLN A 94 -11.22 -3.19 -8.97
N ALA A 95 -11.46 -4.32 -9.66
CA ALA A 95 -12.42 -5.32 -9.19
C ALA A 95 -12.09 -5.82 -7.77
N ARG A 96 -10.80 -6.02 -7.46
CA ARG A 96 -10.36 -6.39 -6.10
C ARG A 96 -10.51 -5.24 -5.09
N LEU A 97 -10.30 -3.99 -5.49
CA LEU A 97 -10.53 -2.84 -4.62
C LEU A 97 -11.99 -2.73 -4.21
N ASP A 98 -12.90 -3.00 -5.15
CA ASP A 98 -14.33 -2.94 -4.96
C ASP A 98 -14.88 -4.09 -4.09
N THR A 99 -14.17 -5.21 -3.98
CA THR A 99 -14.56 -6.31 -3.06
C THR A 99 -14.21 -6.02 -1.59
N LEU A 100 -13.58 -4.89 -1.29
CA LEU A 100 -13.17 -4.50 0.07
C LEU A 100 -12.17 -5.47 0.74
N GLN A 101 -11.40 -6.20 -0.06
CA GLN A 101 -10.44 -7.21 0.41
C GLN A 101 -8.99 -6.71 0.54
N CYS A 102 -8.76 -5.42 0.31
CA CYS A 102 -7.43 -4.83 0.42
C CYS A 102 -7.16 -4.32 1.85
N THR A 103 -5.90 -4.34 2.26
CA THR A 103 -5.47 -3.66 3.49
C THR A 103 -5.52 -2.14 3.30
N GLU A 104 -5.57 -1.39 4.40
CA GLU A 104 -5.54 0.08 4.34
C GLU A 104 -4.28 0.60 3.63
N GLU A 105 -3.14 -0.04 3.88
CA GLU A 105 -1.89 0.27 3.20
C GLU A 105 -1.97 0.07 1.69
N ALA A 106 -2.56 -1.06 1.25
CA ALA A 106 -2.79 -1.33 -0.15
C ALA A 106 -3.72 -0.28 -0.79
N TYR A 107 -4.77 0.16 -0.10
CA TYR A 107 -5.64 1.23 -0.57
C TYR A 107 -4.89 2.55 -0.78
N ARG A 108 -4.05 2.93 0.19
CA ARG A 108 -3.26 4.16 0.10
C ARG A 108 -2.24 4.09 -1.03
N TRP A 109 -1.55 2.96 -1.16
CA TRP A 109 -0.56 2.74 -2.21
C TRP A 109 -1.23 2.77 -3.61
N LEU A 110 -2.34 2.05 -3.81
CA LEU A 110 -3.06 2.01 -5.09
C LEU A 110 -3.61 3.38 -5.49
N LYS A 111 -4.12 4.16 -4.53
CA LYS A 111 -4.55 5.53 -4.78
C LYS A 111 -3.37 6.44 -5.14
N GLY A 112 -2.24 6.29 -4.47
CA GLY A 112 -1.05 7.11 -4.71
C GLY A 112 -0.36 6.82 -6.04
N VAL A 113 -0.28 5.54 -6.43
CA VAL A 113 0.49 5.09 -7.60
C VAL A 113 -0.37 4.96 -8.85
N HIS A 114 -1.57 4.36 -8.73
CA HIS A 114 -2.45 4.09 -9.87
C HIS A 114 -3.67 5.02 -9.93
N ASN A 115 -3.87 5.88 -8.93
CA ASN A 115 -5.09 6.69 -8.78
C ASN A 115 -6.38 5.83 -8.78
N LEU A 116 -6.27 4.59 -8.31
CA LEU A 116 -7.40 3.68 -8.16
C LEU A 116 -7.96 3.77 -6.74
N GLN A 117 -9.29 3.70 -6.63
CA GLN A 117 -10.02 3.74 -5.38
C GLN A 117 -11.34 2.95 -5.53
N PRO A 118 -11.96 2.50 -4.43
CA PRO A 118 -13.28 1.88 -4.52
C PRO A 118 -14.28 2.77 -5.27
N VAL A 119 -15.02 2.18 -6.21
CA VAL A 119 -16.02 2.88 -7.05
C VAL A 119 -17.05 3.61 -6.18
N HIS A 120 -17.48 2.96 -5.10
CA HIS A 120 -18.50 3.48 -4.19
C HIS A 120 -17.94 4.24 -2.98
N SER A 121 -16.68 4.68 -3.03
CA SER A 121 -16.05 5.49 -1.97
C SER A 121 -16.88 6.75 -1.62
N ARG A 122 -17.40 7.46 -2.62
CA ARG A 122 -18.24 8.66 -2.41
C ARG A 122 -19.56 8.33 -1.70
N ALA A 123 -20.19 7.21 -2.05
CA ALA A 123 -21.42 6.74 -1.40
C ALA A 123 -21.16 6.38 0.07
N ALA A 124 -20.05 5.69 0.35
CA ALA A 124 -19.63 5.41 1.72
C ALA A 124 -19.39 6.69 2.53
N THR A 125 -18.69 7.68 1.96
CA THR A 125 -18.48 8.98 2.61
C THR A 125 -19.79 9.71 2.88
N LYS A 126 -20.74 9.66 1.94
CA LYS A 126 -22.10 10.24 2.08
C LYS A 126 -22.87 9.60 3.23
N PHE A 127 -22.80 8.28 3.35
CA PHE A 127 -23.38 7.52 4.46
C PHE A 127 -22.80 7.97 5.80
N VAL A 128 -21.46 8.00 5.92
CA VAL A 128 -20.77 8.42 7.14
C VAL A 128 -21.10 9.87 7.50
N LYS A 129 -21.02 10.80 6.54
CA LYS A 129 -21.33 12.22 6.78
C LYS A 129 -22.75 12.42 7.31
N SER A 130 -23.71 11.64 6.80
CA SER A 130 -25.10 11.70 7.21
C SER A 130 -25.29 11.19 8.64
N ILE A 131 -24.61 10.10 9.03
CA ILE A 131 -24.59 9.62 10.43
C ILE A 131 -23.96 10.66 11.35
N VAL A 132 -22.79 11.19 10.97
CA VAL A 132 -22.08 12.20 11.76
C VAL A 132 -22.97 13.41 12.03
N LYS A 133 -23.70 13.90 11.02
CA LYS A 133 -24.63 15.02 11.20
C LYS A 133 -25.78 14.71 12.16
N ILE A 134 -26.32 13.50 12.13
CA ILE A 134 -27.34 13.05 13.10
C ILE A 134 -26.76 13.06 14.52
N LEU A 135 -25.56 12.51 14.69
CA LEU A 135 -24.90 12.46 16.00
C LEU A 135 -24.55 13.85 16.55
N VAL A 136 -24.16 14.80 15.68
CA VAL A 136 -23.98 16.22 16.07
C VAL A 136 -25.32 16.82 16.52
N ALA A 137 -26.40 16.60 15.75
CA ALA A 137 -27.72 17.12 16.11
C ALA A 137 -28.24 16.56 17.45
N ASP A 138 -27.89 15.31 17.77
CA ASP A 138 -28.24 14.63 19.03
C ASP A 138 -27.26 14.95 20.18
N GLY A 139 -26.25 15.79 19.96
CA GLY A 139 -25.25 16.17 20.97
C GLY A 139 -24.39 15.00 21.47
N GLN A 140 -24.23 13.95 20.66
CA GLN A 140 -23.49 12.74 21.01
C GLN A 140 -21.99 12.83 20.69
N LEU A 141 -21.57 13.84 19.93
CA LEU A 141 -20.17 14.05 19.55
C LEU A 141 -19.55 15.16 20.39
N TRP A 142 -18.34 14.91 20.86
CA TRP A 142 -17.52 15.88 21.60
C TRP A 142 -16.92 16.96 20.69
N ASP A 143 -16.78 16.65 19.39
CA ASP A 143 -16.29 17.56 18.36
C ASP A 143 -17.34 17.68 17.26
N GLU A 144 -18.02 18.83 17.22
CA GLU A 144 -19.02 19.15 16.19
C GLU A 144 -18.38 19.58 14.86
N THR A 145 -17.10 19.98 14.87
CA THR A 145 -16.37 20.46 13.68
C THR A 145 -15.99 19.33 12.74
N ILE A 146 -16.10 18.08 13.18
CA ILE A 146 -15.83 16.89 12.37
C ILE A 146 -16.67 16.85 11.08
N VAL A 147 -17.85 17.49 11.06
CA VAL A 147 -18.71 17.60 9.85
C VAL A 147 -18.03 18.41 8.74
N GLU A 148 -17.11 19.29 9.09
CA GLU A 148 -16.36 20.18 8.19
C GLU A 148 -15.04 19.58 7.73
N ALA A 149 -14.70 18.37 8.15
CA ALA A 149 -13.47 17.70 7.74
C ALA A 149 -13.36 17.60 6.22
N ASP A 150 -12.14 17.74 5.68
CA ASP A 150 -11.87 17.76 4.24
C ASP A 150 -12.44 16.52 3.51
N VAL A 151 -12.49 15.37 4.18
CA VAL A 151 -13.06 14.13 3.64
C VAL A 151 -14.55 14.26 3.30
N PHE A 152 -15.28 15.15 3.98
CA PHE A 152 -16.71 15.41 3.78
C PHE A 152 -17.00 16.59 2.86
N ARG A 153 -15.96 17.25 2.33
CA ARG A 153 -16.12 18.36 1.41
C ARG A 153 -16.85 17.91 0.15
N ASP A 154 -17.80 18.73 -0.32
CA ASP A 154 -18.60 18.47 -1.54
C ASP A 154 -19.41 17.15 -1.54
N VAL A 155 -19.66 16.60 -0.35
CA VAL A 155 -20.51 15.41 -0.14
C VAL A 155 -21.86 15.85 0.42
N ASP A 156 -22.94 15.45 -0.23
CA ASP A 156 -24.30 15.76 0.22
C ASP A 156 -24.63 15.06 1.54
N VAL A 157 -25.54 15.65 2.32
CA VAL A 157 -26.04 15.03 3.54
C VAL A 157 -27.47 14.58 3.34
N LEU A 158 -27.74 13.32 3.67
CA LEU A 158 -29.08 12.75 3.66
C LEU A 158 -29.70 12.85 5.05
N SER A 159 -31.03 13.04 5.08
CA SER A 159 -31.81 12.93 6.32
C SER A 159 -31.92 11.49 6.80
N ASP A 160 -31.94 10.54 5.87
CA ASP A 160 -31.90 9.10 6.13
C ASP A 160 -30.64 8.52 5.47
N PRO A 161 -29.61 8.14 6.24
CA PRO A 161 -28.40 7.54 5.71
C PRO A 161 -28.65 6.25 4.91
N LEU A 162 -29.70 5.49 5.23
CA LEU A 162 -29.96 4.19 4.59
C LEU A 162 -30.35 4.32 3.11
N LYS A 163 -30.78 5.51 2.66
CA LYS A 163 -31.04 5.77 1.25
C LYS A 163 -29.82 5.62 0.35
N VAL A 164 -28.60 5.68 0.91
CA VAL A 164 -27.38 5.36 0.15
C VAL A 164 -27.44 3.93 -0.39
N ALA A 165 -28.02 2.98 0.33
CA ALA A 165 -28.15 1.61 -0.15
C ALA A 165 -29.06 1.51 -1.38
N GLU A 166 -30.12 2.33 -1.45
CA GLU A 166 -31.01 2.41 -2.61
C GLU A 166 -30.27 2.97 -3.83
N GLU A 167 -29.44 4.01 -3.63
CA GLU A 167 -28.59 4.57 -4.68
C GLU A 167 -27.61 3.51 -5.23
N LEU A 168 -26.96 2.74 -4.35
CA LEU A 168 -26.04 1.66 -4.75
C LEU A 168 -26.74 0.54 -5.54
N ILE A 169 -27.96 0.16 -5.14
CA ILE A 169 -28.75 -0.85 -5.86
C ILE A 169 -29.17 -0.33 -7.24
N ALA A 170 -29.55 0.94 -7.33
CA ALA A 170 -29.91 1.57 -8.60
C ALA A 170 -28.71 1.65 -9.56
N ASP A 171 -27.55 2.04 -9.06
CA ASP A 171 -26.29 2.08 -9.82
C ASP A 171 -25.92 0.69 -10.37
N TYR A 172 -26.05 -0.35 -9.54
CA TYR A 172 -25.83 -1.73 -9.95
C TYR A 172 -26.80 -2.17 -11.06
N GLY A 173 -28.08 -1.81 -10.93
CA GLY A 173 -29.10 -2.08 -11.95
C GLY A 173 -28.81 -1.41 -13.30
N GLN A 174 -28.17 -0.24 -13.32
CA GLN A 174 -27.71 0.40 -14.54
C GLN A 174 -26.45 -0.26 -15.13
N MET A 175 -25.51 -0.69 -14.29
CA MET A 175 -24.29 -1.37 -14.73
C MET A 175 -24.56 -2.75 -15.36
N LEU A 176 -25.58 -3.45 -14.86
CA LEU A 176 -26.04 -4.73 -15.41
C LEU A 176 -26.95 -4.60 -16.66
N GLY A 177 -27.17 -3.38 -17.17
CA GLY A 177 -28.22 -3.04 -18.13
C GLY A 177 -28.74 -4.18 -19.02
N SER A 178 -30.00 -4.56 -18.80
CA SER A 178 -30.87 -5.33 -19.70
C SER A 178 -30.18 -6.46 -20.47
N ASP A 179 -30.13 -7.66 -19.88
CA ASP A 179 -29.92 -8.93 -20.61
C ASP A 179 -31.08 -9.27 -21.59
N ASP A 180 -31.93 -8.32 -21.95
CA ASP A 180 -32.91 -8.46 -23.03
C ASP A 180 -32.32 -7.89 -24.34
N LYS A 181 -31.51 -8.71 -25.02
CA LYS A 181 -31.47 -8.82 -26.49
C LYS A 181 -30.69 -10.04 -26.98
#